data_AF-A0A9C9L1K7-F1
#
_entry.id   AF-A0A9C9L1K7-F1
#
_cell.length_a   1.000
_cell.length_b   1.000
_cell.length_c   1.000
_cell.angle_alpha   90.00
_cell.angle_beta   90.00
_cell.angle_gamma   90.00
#
_symmetry.space_group_name_H-M   'P 1'
#
loop_
_entity.id
_entity.type
_entity.pdbx_description
1 polymer ?
#
loop_
_entity_poly.entity_id
_entity_poly.type
_entity_poly.pdbx_seq_one_letter_code
_entity_poly.pdbx_strand_id
1 'polypeptide(L)' 'PRFNAELTTKELEKFCVLEQPEKLLLDKAMDKLKLSARAYHRILKLARTIADIEASHTIKTPHLTEAISYRSLDRFINN' A
#
# COMPACT_ATOMS: atom_id res chain seq x y z
N PRO A 1 7.05 -11.87 17.07
CA PRO A 1 7.29 -10.72 16.17
C PRO A 1 5.98 -10.28 15.50
N ARG A 2 5.77 -8.96 15.38
CA ARG A 2 4.54 -8.38 14.84
C ARG A 2 4.77 -7.95 13.39
N PHE A 3 3.87 -8.32 12.49
CA PHE A 3 4.00 -8.02 11.06
C PHE A 3 3.15 -6.82 10.63
N ASN A 4 3.55 -6.14 9.55
CA ASN A 4 2.78 -5.01 8.99
C ASN A 4 1.37 -5.40 8.53
N ALA A 5 1.14 -6.68 8.22
CA ALA A 5 -0.19 -7.21 7.92
C ALA A 5 -1.19 -7.00 9.07
N GLU A 6 -0.70 -6.92 10.31
CA GLU A 6 -1.49 -6.81 11.55
C GLU A 6 -1.69 -5.36 12.01
N LEU A 7 -1.26 -4.36 11.24
CA LEU A 7 -1.48 -2.95 11.59
C LEU A 7 -2.98 -2.62 11.62
N THR A 8 -3.43 -1.96 12.67
CA THR A 8 -4.79 -1.41 12.78
C THR A 8 -4.91 -0.12 11.97
N THR A 9 -6.13 0.35 11.72
CA THR A 9 -6.36 1.62 10.99
C THR A 9 -5.62 2.80 11.62
N LYS A 10 -5.67 2.92 12.95
CA LYS A 10 -4.97 3.98 13.70
C LYS A 10 -3.45 3.90 13.54
N GLU A 11 -2.91 2.69 13.36
CA GLU A 11 -1.48 2.49 13.18
C GLU A 11 -1.06 2.72 11.72
N LEU A 12 -1.94 2.50 10.74
CA LEU A 12 -1.67 2.89 9.35
C LEU A 12 -1.45 4.40 9.24
N GLU A 13 -2.24 5.20 9.96
CA GLU A 13 -2.08 6.66 10.02
C GLU A 13 -0.71 7.06 10.59
N LYS A 14 -0.11 6.23 11.46
CA LYS A 14 1.18 6.49 12.08
C LYS A 14 2.36 5.98 11.27
N PHE A 15 2.26 4.78 10.71
CA PHE A 15 3.40 4.08 10.10
C PHE A 15 3.38 4.08 8.56
N CYS A 16 2.22 4.38 7.96
CA CYS A 16 2.03 4.41 6.51
C CYS A 16 1.72 5.83 6.01
N VAL A 17 2.38 6.84 6.61
CA VAL A 17 2.26 8.23 6.16
C VAL A 17 2.78 8.35 4.73
N LEU A 18 1.98 8.98 3.88
CA LEU A 18 2.31 9.27 2.49
C LEU A 18 2.54 10.77 2.31
N GLU A 19 3.53 11.13 1.52
CA GLU A 19 3.65 12.49 1.00
C GLU A 19 2.61 12.70 -0.11
N GLN A 20 2.43 13.96 -0.53
CA GLN A 20 1.44 14.31 -1.56
C GLN A 20 1.54 13.49 -2.86
N PRO A 21 2.73 13.25 -3.46
CA PRO A 21 2.78 12.50 -4.71
C PRO A 21 2.31 11.06 -4.54
N GLU A 22 2.69 10.39 -3.44
CA GLU A 22 2.26 9.03 -3.12
C GLU A 22 0.75 8.94 -2.88
N LYS A 23 0.18 9.93 -2.19
CA LYS A 23 -1.27 9.98 -1.95
C LYS A 23 -2.04 10.11 -3.27
N LEU A 24 -1.63 11.05 -4.13
CA LEU A 24 -2.25 11.24 -5.45
C LEU A 24 -2.13 9.99 -6.34
N LEU A 25 -1.00 9.29 -6.28
CA LEU A 25 -0.80 8.04 -7.01
C LEU A 25 -1.79 6.97 -6.52
N LEU A 26 -1.88 6.78 -5.21
CA LEU A 26 -2.74 5.78 -4.62
C LEU A 26 -4.21 6.07 -4.93
N ASP A 27 -4.66 7.32 -4.75
CA ASP A 27 -6.04 7.74 -5.06
C ASP A 27 -6.40 7.47 -6.53
N LYS A 28 -5.52 7.84 -7.47
CA LYS A 28 -5.71 7.53 -8.90
C LYS A 28 -5.79 6.03 -9.18
N ALA A 29 -4.95 5.23 -8.52
CA ALA A 29 -4.96 3.78 -8.68
C ALA A 29 -6.26 3.17 -8.15
N MET A 30 -6.74 3.64 -6.99
CA MET A 30 -8.01 3.21 -6.41
C MET A 30 -9.19 3.47 -7.36
N ASP A 31 -9.25 4.67 -7.93
CA ASP A 31 -10.31 5.07 -8.86
C ASP A 31 -10.27 4.31 -10.19
N LYS A 32 -9.07 4.16 -10.76
CA LYS A 32 -8.85 3.47 -12.04
C LYS A 32 -9.13 1.98 -11.94
N LEU A 33 -8.72 1.35 -10.83
CA LEU A 33 -8.84 -0.09 -10.63
C LEU A 33 -10.12 -0.50 -9.90
N LYS A 34 -10.98 0.46 -9.53
CA LYS A 34 -12.24 0.27 -8.78
C LYS A 34 -12.05 -0.53 -7.50
N LEU A 35 -11.01 -0.17 -6.75
CA LEU A 35 -10.64 -0.86 -5.52
C LEU A 35 -11.43 -0.32 -4.32
N SER A 36 -11.72 -1.19 -3.35
CA SER A 36 -12.44 -0.81 -2.13
C SER A 36 -11.52 -0.22 -1.07
N ALA A 37 -12.07 0.48 -0.07
CA ALA A 37 -11.31 0.97 1.09
C ALA A 37 -10.49 -0.14 1.78
N ARG A 38 -11.00 -1.39 1.80
CA ARG A 38 -10.23 -2.54 2.30
C ARG A 38 -8.98 -2.84 1.46
N ALA A 39 -9.05 -2.66 0.15
CA ALA A 39 -7.90 -2.78 -0.73
C ALA A 39 -6.88 -1.64 -0.51
N TYR A 40 -7.34 -0.40 -0.28
CA TYR A 40 -6.46 0.71 0.11
C TYR A 40 -5.60 0.37 1.33
N HIS A 41 -6.23 -0.09 2.40
CA HIS A 41 -5.51 -0.46 3.63
C HIS A 41 -4.51 -1.60 3.39
N ARG A 42 -4.89 -2.58 2.55
CA ARG A 42 -4.00 -3.69 2.19
C ARG A 42 -2.82 -3.24 1.34
N ILE A 43 -3.00 -2.27 0.45
CA ILE A 43 -1.91 -1.66 -0.33
C ILE A 43 -0.96 -0.93 0.60
N LEU A 44 -1.46 -0.12 1.53
CA LEU A 44 -0.61 0.59 2.51
C LEU A 44 0.25 -0.37 3.33
N LYS A 45 -0.33 -1.46 3.85
CA LYS A 45 0.40 -2.47 4.62
C LYS A 45 1.50 -3.12 3.78
N LEU A 46 1.21 -3.44 2.52
CA LEU A 46 2.18 -4.06 1.62
C LEU A 46 3.30 -3.09 1.24
N ALA A 47 2.95 -1.85 0.92
CA ALA A 47 3.92 -0.79 0.63
C ALA A 47 4.82 -0.50 1.84
N ARG A 48 4.30 -0.58 3.08
CA ARG A 48 5.10 -0.49 4.31
C ARG A 48 6.07 -1.67 4.44
N THR A 49 5.63 -2.89 4.17
CA THR A 49 6.51 -4.07 4.16
C THR A 49 7.64 -3.92 3.14
N ILE A 50 7.33 -3.49 1.92
CA ILE A 50 8.35 -3.27 0.87
C ILE A 50 9.34 -2.19 1.33
N ALA A 51 8.83 -1.07 1.84
CA ALA A 51 9.66 0.00 2.38
C ALA A 51 10.58 -0.47 3.52
N ASP A 52 10.08 -1.33 4.42
CA ASP A 52 10.88 -1.91 5.52
C ASP A 52 11.98 -2.84 5.00
N ILE A 53 11.69 -3.65 3.98
CA ILE A 53 12.66 -4.54 3.32
C ILE A 53 13.78 -3.71 2.67
N GLU A 54 13.43 -2.58 2.06
CA GLU A 54 14.39 -1.65 1.45
C GLU A 54 15.04 -0.69 2.48
N ALA A 55 14.82 -0.91 3.78
CA ALA A 55 15.29 -0.06 4.87
C ALA A 55 14.89 1.43 4.75
N SER A 56 13.83 1.72 4.01
CA SER A 56 13.33 3.07 3.76
C SER A 56 12.37 3.50 4.86
N HIS A 57 12.64 4.63 5.51
CA HIS A 57 11.81 5.09 6.64
C HIS A 57 10.41 5.54 6.19
N THR A 58 10.30 6.06 4.97
CA THR A 58 9.05 6.56 4.39
C THR A 58 8.57 5.66 3.26
N ILE A 59 7.25 5.55 3.08
CA ILE A 59 6.71 4.94 1.87
C ILE A 59 6.93 5.93 0.71
N LYS A 60 7.62 5.50 -0.34
CA LYS A 60 7.83 6.26 -1.56
C LYS A 60 7.09 5.64 -2.73
N THR A 61 6.96 6.39 -3.81
CA THR A 61 6.32 6.00 -5.06
C THR A 61 6.68 4.59 -5.56
N PRO A 62 7.97 4.13 -5.53
CA PRO A 62 8.31 2.78 -5.95
C PRO A 62 7.59 1.69 -5.14
N HIS A 63 7.59 1.77 -3.81
CA HIS A 63 6.96 0.78 -2.94
C HIS A 63 5.43 0.70 -3.17
N LEU A 64 4.78 1.85 -3.39
CA LEU A 64 3.35 1.89 -3.70
C LEU A 64 3.06 1.26 -5.06
N THR A 65 3.84 1.61 -6.08
CA THR A 65 3.67 1.09 -7.44
C THR A 65 3.78 -0.43 -7.45
N GLU A 66 4.77 -0.97 -6.75
CA GLU A 66 4.96 -2.40 -6.59
C GLU A 66 3.80 -3.07 -5.82
N ALA A 67 3.38 -2.50 -4.69
CA ALA A 67 2.24 -3.00 -3.93
C ALA A 67 0.93 -3.03 -4.74
N ILE A 68 0.70 -2.01 -5.59
CA ILE A 68 -0.45 -1.93 -6.49
C ILE A 68 -0.35 -3.00 -7.60
N SER A 69 0.83 -3.18 -8.19
CA SER A 69 1.08 -4.21 -9.20
C SER A 69 0.78 -5.61 -8.66
N TYR A 70 1.24 -5.93 -7.46
CA TYR A 70 0.92 -7.21 -6.82
C TYR A 70 -0.59 -7.42 -6.62
N ARG A 71 -1.32 -6.37 -6.23
CA ARG A 71 -2.78 -6.45 -6.09
C ARG A 71 -3.51 -6.63 -7.41
N SER A 72 -3.01 -6.00 -8.46
CA SER A 72 -3.56 -6.15 -9.80
C SER A 72 -3.33 -7.57 -10.31
N LEU A 73 -2.12 -8.10 -10.14
CA LEU A 73 -1.75 -9.47 -10.49
C LEU A 73 -2.59 -10.52 -9.72
N ASP A 74 -2.71 -10.36 -8.41
CA ASP A 74 -3.53 -11.23 -7.54
C ASP A 74 -4.98 -11.29 -8.01
N ARG A 75 -5.55 -10.16 -8.47
CA ARG A 75 -6.89 -10.15 -9.05
C ARG A 75 -6.96 -10.87 -10.40
N PHE A 76 -5.93 -10.82 -11.23
CA PHE A 76 -5.91 -11.55 -12.50
C PHE A 76 -5.77 -13.06 -12.30
N ILE A 77 -5.06 -13.51 -11.26
CA ILE A 77 -4.87 -14.95 -10.97
C ILE A 77 -6.11 -15.55 -10.29
N ASN A 78 -6.80 -14.79 -9.45
CA ASN A 78 -7.95 -15.28 -8.66
C ASN A 78 -9.32 -15.06 -9.35
N ASN A 79 -9.35 -14.59 -10.60
CA ASN A 79 -10.55 -14.55 -11.45
C ASN A 79 -10.40 -15.55 -12.58
#